data_AF-A0A496QER0-F1
#
_entry.id   AF-A0A496QER0-F1
#
_cell.length_a   1.000
_cell.length_b   1.000
_cell.length_c   1.000
_cell.angle_alpha   90.00
_cell.angle_beta   90.00
_cell.angle_gamma   90.00
#
_symmetry.space_group_name_H-M   'P 1'
#
loop_
_entity.id
_entity.type
_entity.pdbx_description
1 polymer ?
#
loop_
_entity_poly.entity_id
_entity_poly.type
_entity_poly.pdbx_seq_one_letter_code
_entity_poly.pdbx_strand_id
1 'polypeptide(L)'
;MIDKYFVYYLAMMVLAFSTNARFKENSILSLLPIAIVVIYFVGSGKLLPEKLRKRVLVFRERSYPLKDIDDAVSRLEKDKKLDLIELKKNINNIKEKLLNIAKVQRKLFVFSFILAPIFPVLTTFGSRNLSLMEKTMLLFSGYGGMLAVVLVSLAGINAFFKQVKRIADKIDSLEKD
;
A
#
# COMPACT_ATOMS: atom_id res chain seq x y z
N MET A 1 -8.83 -19.42 -0.14
CA MET A 1 -7.59 -19.26 -0.93
C MET A 1 -6.58 -18.50 -0.09
N ILE A 2 -5.40 -19.08 0.18
CA ILE A 2 -4.36 -18.42 0.99
C ILE A 2 -3.62 -17.42 0.09
N ASP A 3 -3.56 -16.16 0.53
CA ASP A 3 -2.84 -15.09 -0.17
C ASP A 3 -1.33 -15.33 -0.11
N LYS A 4 -0.63 -15.29 -1.25
CA LYS A 4 0.83 -15.43 -1.33
C LYS A 4 1.57 -14.45 -0.42
N TYR A 5 1.03 -13.25 -0.22
CA TYR A 5 1.63 -12.26 0.68
C TYR A 5 1.46 -12.67 2.14
N PHE A 6 0.39 -13.37 2.49
CA PHE A 6 0.21 -13.89 3.84
C PHE A 6 1.25 -14.97 4.17
N VAL A 7 1.49 -15.91 3.24
CA VAL A 7 2.53 -16.93 3.38
C VAL A 7 3.91 -16.30 3.57
N TYR A 8 4.22 -15.25 2.79
CA TYR A 8 5.46 -14.50 2.94
C TYR A 8 5.60 -13.88 4.34
N TYR A 9 4.56 -13.21 4.85
CA TYR A 9 4.59 -12.62 6.19
C TYR A 9 4.72 -13.67 7.30
N LEU A 10 4.07 -14.83 7.16
CA LEU A 10 4.25 -15.97 8.07
C LEU A 10 5.69 -16.48 8.06
N ALA A 11 6.30 -16.62 6.88
CA ALA A 11 7.70 -17.03 6.76
C ALA A 11 8.64 -16.03 7.47
N MET A 12 8.42 -14.71 7.28
CA MET A 12 9.21 -13.67 7.94
C MET A 12 9.02 -13.68 9.47
N MET A 13 7.79 -13.92 9.95
CA MET A 13 7.52 -14.11 11.37
C MET A 13 8.27 -15.32 11.93
N VAL A 14 8.21 -16.47 11.26
CA VAL A 14 8.90 -17.69 11.69
C VAL A 14 10.42 -17.47 11.71
N LEU A 15 10.98 -16.75 10.74
CA LEU A 15 12.40 -16.39 10.71
C LEU A 15 12.79 -15.53 11.92
N ALA A 16 12.02 -14.46 12.20
CA ALA A 16 12.28 -13.60 13.35
C ALA A 16 12.13 -14.35 14.69
N PHE A 17 11.09 -15.18 14.81
CA PHE A 17 10.83 -16.00 15.99
C PHE A 17 11.92 -17.04 16.22
N SER A 18 12.33 -17.77 15.18
CA SER A 18 13.42 -18.76 15.26
C SER A 18 14.74 -18.12 15.65
N THR A 19 14.99 -16.89 15.17
CA THR A 19 16.17 -16.11 15.54
C THR A 19 16.15 -15.77 17.03
N ASN A 20 15.02 -15.29 17.56
CA ASN A 20 14.86 -15.03 18.99
C ASN A 20 15.00 -16.30 19.85
N ALA A 21 14.38 -17.41 19.44
CA ALA A 21 14.45 -18.68 20.14
C ALA A 21 15.88 -19.25 20.19
N ARG A 22 16.63 -19.15 19.09
CA ARG A 22 18.05 -19.57 19.03
C ARG A 22 18.93 -18.81 20.02
N PHE A 23 18.58 -17.56 20.31
CA PHE A 23 19.31 -16.72 21.28
C PHE A 23 18.78 -16.84 22.71
N LYS A 24 17.92 -17.84 22.99
CA LYS A 24 17.32 -18.10 24.32
C LYS A 24 16.68 -16.86 24.93
N GLU A 25 16.08 -16.02 24.09
CA GLU A 25 15.39 -14.83 24.54
C GLU A 25 14.09 -15.22 25.26
N ASN A 26 14.11 -15.19 26.60
CA ASN A 26 12.97 -15.54 27.44
C ASN A 26 12.07 -14.33 27.78
N SER A 27 12.39 -13.14 27.25
CA SER A 27 11.57 -11.95 27.48
C SER A 27 10.36 -11.89 26.55
N ILE A 28 9.47 -10.93 26.83
CA ILE A 28 8.31 -10.58 26.00
C ILE A 28 8.71 -10.19 24.56
N LEU A 29 9.97 -9.83 24.33
CA LEU A 29 10.52 -9.51 23.00
C LEU A 29 10.47 -10.72 22.04
N SER A 30 10.44 -11.94 22.57
CA SER A 30 10.25 -13.16 21.78
C SER A 30 8.90 -13.22 21.06
N LEU A 31 7.88 -12.52 21.58
CA LEU A 31 6.53 -12.43 21.01
C LEU A 31 6.36 -11.29 20.00
N LEU A 32 7.31 -10.34 19.92
CA LEU A 32 7.26 -9.23 18.97
C LEU A 32 7.01 -9.66 17.51
N PRO A 33 7.57 -10.78 17.00
CA PRO A 33 7.31 -11.24 15.64
C PRO A 33 5.82 -11.42 15.29
N ILE A 34 4.94 -11.65 16.27
CA ILE A 34 3.49 -11.74 16.05
C ILE A 34 2.93 -10.43 15.43
N ALA A 35 3.54 -9.28 15.75
CA ALA A 35 3.14 -7.99 15.18
C ALA A 35 3.30 -7.94 13.64
N ILE A 36 4.19 -8.76 13.05
CA ILE A 36 4.33 -8.87 11.59
C ILE A 36 2.99 -9.29 10.96
N VAL A 37 2.31 -10.26 11.57
CA VAL A 37 1.01 -10.74 11.10
C VAL A 37 -0.06 -9.67 11.23
N VAL A 38 -0.10 -8.94 12.34
CA VAL A 38 -1.04 -7.81 12.52
C VAL A 38 -0.86 -6.77 11.42
N ILE A 39 0.40 -6.44 11.10
CA ILE A 39 0.71 -5.47 10.03
C ILE A 39 0.32 -5.98 8.64
N TYR A 40 0.43 -7.29 8.36
CA TYR A 40 -0.15 -7.85 7.14
C TYR A 40 -1.64 -7.51 7.03
N PHE A 41 -2.41 -7.66 8.10
CA PHE A 41 -3.85 -7.37 8.08
C PHE A 41 -4.14 -5.87 7.87
N VAL A 42 -3.29 -4.99 8.41
CA VAL A 42 -3.37 -3.54 8.17
C VAL A 42 -3.04 -3.20 6.72
N GLY A 43 -1.87 -3.61 6.21
CA GLY A 43 -1.45 -3.28 4.84
C GLY A 43 -2.26 -3.99 3.76
N SER A 44 -2.86 -5.14 4.06
CA SER A 44 -3.82 -5.82 3.17
C SER A 44 -5.22 -5.17 3.16
N GLY A 45 -5.45 -4.15 4.00
CA GLY A 45 -6.70 -3.43 4.11
C GLY A 45 -7.80 -4.15 4.87
N LYS A 46 -7.53 -5.33 5.46
CA LYS A 46 -8.54 -6.12 6.21
C LYS A 46 -8.94 -5.44 7.52
N LEU A 47 -8.03 -4.70 8.14
CA LEU A 47 -8.28 -3.90 9.35
C LEU A 47 -8.52 -2.41 9.07
N LEU A 48 -8.72 -2.01 7.82
CA LEU A 48 -8.97 -0.62 7.44
C LEU A 48 -10.47 -0.34 7.23
N PRO A 49 -10.90 0.94 7.38
CA PRO A 49 -12.26 1.36 7.02
C PRO A 49 -12.62 0.98 5.59
N GLU A 50 -13.90 0.69 5.32
CA GLU A 50 -14.37 0.12 4.05
C GLU A 50 -13.92 0.92 2.81
N LYS A 51 -13.94 2.27 2.91
CA LYS A 51 -13.47 3.17 1.84
C LYS A 51 -11.98 2.97 1.50
N LEU A 52 -11.13 2.86 2.51
CA LEU A 52 -9.69 2.61 2.35
C LEU A 52 -9.41 1.18 1.90
N ARG A 53 -10.14 0.21 2.45
CA ARG A 53 -10.06 -1.20 2.05
C ARG A 53 -10.32 -1.36 0.54
N LYS A 54 -11.38 -0.76 -0.01
CA LYS A 54 -11.68 -0.80 -1.46
C LYS A 54 -10.52 -0.25 -2.30
N ARG A 55 -9.92 0.87 -1.86
CA ARG A 55 -8.77 1.48 -2.55
C ARG A 55 -7.52 0.59 -2.52
N VAL A 56 -7.23 -0.05 -1.40
CA VAL A 56 -6.11 -0.99 -1.28
C VAL A 56 -6.35 -2.23 -2.16
N LEU A 57 -7.58 -2.75 -2.19
CA LEU A 57 -7.93 -3.89 -3.05
C LEU A 57 -7.72 -3.59 -4.53
N VAL A 58 -8.14 -2.42 -5.01
CA VAL A 58 -7.87 -1.95 -6.39
C VAL A 58 -6.37 -2.01 -6.73
N PHE A 59 -5.52 -1.55 -5.81
CA PHE A 59 -4.07 -1.56 -6.01
C PHE A 59 -3.47 -2.97 -5.89
N ARG A 60 -4.03 -3.85 -5.06
CA ARG A 60 -3.51 -5.21 -4.88
C ARG A 60 -3.93 -6.15 -6.02
N GLU A 61 -5.21 -6.12 -6.42
CA GLU A 61 -5.86 -7.16 -7.23
C GLU A 61 -5.82 -6.91 -8.73
N ARG A 62 -5.04 -5.92 -9.22
CA ARG A 62 -4.99 -5.53 -10.66
C ARG A 62 -6.29 -4.96 -11.22
N SER A 63 -7.38 -4.98 -10.45
CA SER A 63 -8.65 -4.40 -10.83
C SER A 63 -8.58 -2.89 -10.66
N TYR A 64 -7.91 -2.22 -11.60
CA TYR A 64 -8.23 -0.82 -11.84
C TYR A 64 -9.74 -0.75 -12.06
N PRO A 65 -10.49 0.13 -11.37
CA PRO A 65 -11.82 0.49 -11.80
C PRO A 65 -11.66 1.35 -13.06
N LEU A 66 -11.14 0.72 -14.13
CA LEU A 66 -11.19 1.22 -15.49
C LEU A 66 -12.63 1.55 -15.81
N LYS A 67 -13.60 0.80 -15.26
CA LYS A 67 -15.02 1.07 -15.39
C LYS A 67 -15.44 2.46 -14.88
N ASP A 68 -14.91 2.96 -13.76
CA ASP A 68 -15.31 4.29 -13.26
C ASP A 68 -14.68 5.42 -14.10
N ILE A 69 -13.46 5.20 -14.62
CA ILE A 69 -12.77 6.15 -15.50
C ILE A 69 -13.35 6.09 -16.93
N ASP A 70 -13.66 4.89 -17.41
CA ASP A 70 -14.29 4.63 -18.70
C ASP A 70 -15.74 5.10 -18.68
N ASP A 71 -16.50 4.91 -17.60
CA ASP A 71 -17.85 5.45 -17.47
C ASP A 71 -17.85 6.98 -17.43
N ALA A 72 -16.86 7.60 -16.78
CA ALA A 72 -16.67 9.06 -16.82
C ALA A 72 -16.29 9.54 -18.22
N VAL A 73 -15.41 8.83 -18.93
CA VAL A 73 -15.01 9.17 -20.31
C VAL A 73 -16.11 8.89 -21.34
N SER A 74 -16.89 7.82 -21.17
CA SER A 74 -17.99 7.46 -22.06
C SER A 74 -19.21 8.36 -21.88
N ARG A 75 -19.39 8.98 -20.70
CA ARG A 75 -20.37 10.07 -20.51
C ARG A 75 -19.95 11.31 -21.31
N LEU A 76 -18.66 11.65 -21.30
CA LEU A 76 -18.12 12.76 -22.09
C LEU A 76 -18.25 12.54 -23.62
N GLU A 77 -18.20 11.29 -24.08
CA GLU A 77 -18.39 10.96 -25.52
C GLU A 77 -19.85 10.99 -25.99
N LYS A 78 -20.82 10.81 -25.09
CA LYS A 78 -22.24 10.66 -25.47
C LYS A 78 -22.99 11.97 -25.62
N ASP A 79 -22.58 13.05 -24.95
CA ASP A 79 -23.44 14.24 -24.81
C ASP A 79 -23.01 15.50 -25.58
N LYS A 80 -21.91 15.52 -26.36
CA LYS A 80 -21.44 16.78 -27.00
C LYS A 80 -21.01 16.68 -28.48
N LYS A 81 -21.70 17.45 -29.34
CA LYS A 81 -21.16 18.02 -30.59
C LYS A 81 -20.17 19.14 -30.23
N LEU A 82 -18.94 18.79 -29.87
CA LEU A 82 -17.86 19.77 -29.66
C LEU A 82 -16.69 19.44 -30.57
N ASP A 83 -15.74 20.36 -30.73
CA ASP A 83 -14.57 20.19 -31.58
C ASP A 83 -13.70 19.04 -31.04
N LEU A 84 -14.03 17.84 -31.51
CA LEU A 84 -13.94 16.59 -30.74
C LEU A 84 -12.53 16.00 -30.73
N ILE A 85 -11.63 16.47 -31.58
CA ILE A 85 -10.31 15.82 -31.76
C ILE A 85 -9.34 16.30 -30.68
N GLU A 86 -9.24 17.61 -30.45
CA GLU A 86 -8.26 18.17 -29.52
C GLU A 86 -8.65 17.91 -28.05
N LEU A 87 -9.94 18.03 -27.72
CA LEU A 87 -10.45 17.73 -26.38
C LEU A 87 -10.34 16.24 -26.04
N LYS A 88 -10.67 15.35 -26.99
CA LYS A 88 -10.54 13.90 -26.83
C LYS A 88 -9.08 13.48 -26.73
N LYS A 89 -8.18 14.13 -27.46
CA LYS A 89 -6.72 13.91 -27.36
C LYS A 89 -6.19 14.36 -25.99
N ASN A 90 -6.67 15.48 -25.46
CA ASN A 90 -6.30 15.96 -24.12
C ASN A 90 -6.82 15.05 -23.00
N ILE A 91 -8.07 14.58 -23.10
CA ILE A 91 -8.66 13.61 -22.16
C ILE A 91 -7.91 12.28 -22.19
N ASN A 92 -7.59 11.76 -23.38
CA ASN A 92 -6.79 10.54 -23.53
C ASN A 92 -5.39 10.69 -22.95
N ASN A 93 -4.72 11.83 -23.17
CA ASN A 93 -3.43 12.12 -22.56
C ASN A 93 -3.50 12.16 -21.02
N ILE A 94 -4.56 12.75 -20.45
CA ILE A 94 -4.77 12.76 -18.99
C ILE A 94 -5.00 11.34 -18.47
N LYS A 95 -5.81 10.55 -19.18
CA LYS A 95 -6.08 9.14 -18.85
C LYS A 95 -4.79 8.31 -18.85
N GLU A 96 -3.96 8.42 -19.89
CA GLU A 96 -2.68 7.71 -19.97
C GLU A 96 -1.72 8.12 -18.86
N LYS A 97 -1.61 9.42 -18.57
CA LYS A 97 -0.79 9.91 -17.45
C LYS A 97 -1.28 9.38 -16.10
N LEU A 98 -2.59 9.40 -15.85
CA LEU A 98 -3.18 8.86 -14.62
C LEU A 98 -2.94 7.35 -14.50
N LEU A 99 -3.08 6.59 -15.58
CA LEU A 99 -2.79 5.15 -15.61
C LEU A 99 -1.31 4.88 -15.30
N ASN A 100 -0.39 5.66 -15.88
CA ASN A 100 1.03 5.51 -15.61
C ASN A 100 1.38 5.84 -14.16
N ILE A 101 0.85 6.93 -13.61
CA ILE A 101 1.02 7.27 -12.19
C ILE A 101 0.47 6.16 -11.30
N ALA A 102 -0.72 5.63 -11.61
CA ALA A 102 -1.34 4.56 -10.84
C ALA A 102 -0.53 3.26 -10.90
N LYS A 103 0.08 2.92 -12.04
CA LYS A 103 1.01 1.78 -12.18
C LYS A 103 2.25 1.97 -11.31
N VAL A 104 2.83 3.16 -11.28
CA VAL A 104 4.00 3.48 -10.44
C VAL A 104 3.65 3.39 -8.95
N GLN A 105 2.57 4.06 -8.53
CA GLN A 105 2.09 4.02 -7.14
C GLN A 105 1.79 2.60 -6.67
N ARG A 106 1.29 1.76 -7.56
CA ARG A 106 1.09 0.34 -7.29
C ARG A 106 2.38 -0.44 -7.09
N LYS A 107 3.37 -0.25 -7.97
CA LYS A 107 4.68 -0.88 -7.79
C LYS A 107 5.29 -0.46 -6.46
N LEU A 108 5.22 0.82 -6.12
CA LEU A 108 5.69 1.35 -4.84
C LEU A 108 4.96 0.71 -3.66
N PHE A 109 3.62 0.65 -3.70
CA PHE A 109 2.84 -0.01 -2.65
C PHE A 109 3.22 -1.47 -2.46
N VAL A 110 3.29 -2.26 -3.54
CA VAL A 110 3.65 -3.68 -3.46
C VAL A 110 5.07 -3.85 -2.95
N PHE A 111 6.00 -3.02 -3.42
CA PHE A 111 7.39 -3.03 -2.97
C PHE A 111 7.48 -2.73 -1.47
N SER A 112 6.86 -1.65 -1.01
CA SER A 112 6.80 -1.29 0.41
C SER A 112 6.14 -2.39 1.25
N PHE A 113 5.07 -3.01 0.75
CA PHE A 113 4.37 -4.09 1.44
C PHE A 113 5.21 -5.37 1.57
N ILE A 114 6.10 -5.64 0.61
CA ILE A 114 7.08 -6.74 0.70
C ILE A 114 8.26 -6.35 1.60
N LEU A 115 8.72 -5.10 1.53
CA LEU A 115 9.87 -4.62 2.29
C LEU A 115 9.58 -4.50 3.79
N ALA A 116 8.35 -4.16 4.17
CA ALA A 116 7.95 -3.91 5.56
C ALA A 116 8.40 -4.99 6.57
N PRO A 117 8.11 -6.30 6.38
CA PRO A 117 8.52 -7.34 7.33
C PRO A 117 10.03 -7.61 7.36
N ILE A 118 10.81 -7.10 6.40
CA ILE A 118 12.27 -7.25 6.39
C ILE A 118 12.90 -6.46 7.54
N PHE A 119 12.36 -5.29 7.89
CA PHE A 119 12.89 -4.44 8.96
C PHE A 119 12.99 -5.19 10.30
N PRO A 120 11.90 -5.80 10.84
CA PRO A 120 11.97 -6.61 12.04
C PRO A 120 12.98 -7.76 11.99
N VAL A 121 13.11 -8.42 10.84
CA VAL A 121 14.06 -9.54 10.68
C VAL A 121 15.50 -9.04 10.79
N LEU A 122 15.83 -7.95 10.10
CA LEU A 122 17.15 -7.34 10.14
C LEU A 122 17.51 -6.83 11.54
N THR A 123 16.58 -6.14 12.21
CA THR A 123 16.83 -5.64 13.57
C THR A 123 16.94 -6.77 14.58
N THR A 124 16.18 -7.85 14.42
CA THR A 124 16.31 -9.05 15.27
C THR A 124 17.70 -9.67 15.11
N PHE A 125 18.18 -9.80 13.87
CA PHE A 125 19.51 -10.32 13.59
C PHE A 125 20.63 -9.38 14.11
N GLY A 126 20.50 -8.07 13.88
CA GLY A 126 21.46 -7.06 14.33
C GLY A 126 21.54 -6.89 15.84
N SER A 127 20.49 -7.25 16.58
CA SER A 127 20.42 -7.09 18.03
C SER A 127 21.21 -8.13 18.84
N ARG A 128 21.85 -9.10 18.18
CA ARG A 128 22.44 -10.31 18.80
C ARG A 128 23.42 -10.04 19.95
N ASN A 129 24.28 -9.04 19.80
CA ASN A 129 25.38 -8.76 20.74
C ASN A 129 25.17 -7.46 21.52
N LEU A 130 23.96 -6.92 21.51
CA LEU A 130 23.63 -5.68 22.19
C LEU A 130 23.20 -5.93 23.63
N SER A 131 23.39 -4.93 24.49
CA SER A 131 22.78 -4.94 25.82
C SER A 131 21.26 -4.95 25.71
N LEU A 132 20.56 -5.36 26.78
CA LEU A 132 19.10 -5.48 26.79
C LEU A 132 18.39 -4.18 26.35
N MET A 133 18.89 -3.03 26.80
CA MET A 133 18.30 -1.72 26.48
C MET A 133 18.49 -1.37 25.00
N GLU A 134 19.70 -1.53 24.48
CA GLU A 134 20.03 -1.28 23.07
C GLU A 134 19.28 -2.24 22.13
N LYS A 135 19.20 -3.52 22.50
CA LYS A 135 18.40 -4.53 21.80
C LYS A 135 16.94 -4.12 21.72
N THR A 136 16.37 -3.69 22.84
CA THR A 136 14.98 -3.25 22.91
C THR A 136 14.75 -2.06 21.98
N MET A 137 15.59 -1.02 22.05
CA MET A 137 15.51 0.14 21.17
C MET A 137 15.63 -0.23 19.69
N LEU A 138 16.58 -1.10 19.33
CA LEU A 138 16.79 -1.55 17.95
C LEU A 138 15.61 -2.37 17.43
N LEU A 139 15.04 -3.24 18.25
CA LEU A 139 13.84 -3.99 17.88
C LEU A 139 12.67 -3.03 17.66
N PHE A 140 12.38 -2.15 18.62
CA PHE A 140 11.30 -1.17 18.48
C PHE A 140 11.47 -0.28 17.25
N SER A 141 12.70 0.12 16.89
CA SER A 141 12.94 0.90 15.67
C SER A 141 12.68 0.08 14.39
N GLY A 142 12.99 -1.22 14.39
CA GLY A 142 12.66 -2.12 13.27
C GLY A 142 11.16 -2.30 13.05
N TYR A 143 10.41 -2.57 14.12
CA TYR A 143 8.95 -2.66 14.05
C TYR A 143 8.31 -1.29 13.75
N GLY A 144 8.87 -0.21 14.28
CA GLY A 144 8.47 1.16 13.97
C GLY A 144 8.68 1.49 12.49
N GLY A 145 9.82 1.10 11.91
CA GLY A 145 10.13 1.24 10.49
C GLY A 145 9.14 0.48 9.61
N MET A 146 8.83 -0.77 9.96
CA MET A 146 7.79 -1.56 9.29
C MET A 146 6.43 -0.84 9.27
N LEU A 147 5.99 -0.35 10.43
CA LEU A 147 4.73 0.37 10.57
C LEU A 147 4.73 1.67 9.76
N ALA A 148 5.81 2.46 9.85
CA ALA A 148 5.95 3.70 9.10
C ALA A 148 5.85 3.47 7.59
N VAL A 149 6.56 2.46 7.06
CA VAL A 149 6.52 2.11 5.64
C VAL A 149 5.08 1.78 5.21
N VAL A 150 4.38 0.93 5.94
CA VAL A 150 2.99 0.56 5.61
C VAL A 150 2.05 1.77 5.67
N LEU A 151 2.14 2.60 6.71
CA LEU A 151 1.29 3.78 6.86
C LEU A 151 1.54 4.81 5.76
N VAL A 152 2.80 5.07 5.42
CA VAL A 152 3.16 5.99 4.32
C VAL A 152 2.63 5.47 2.98
N SER A 153 2.73 4.17 2.71
CA SER A 153 2.17 3.59 1.48
C SER A 153 0.64 3.72 1.42
N LEU A 154 -0.05 3.51 2.55
CA LEU A 154 -1.51 3.70 2.64
C LEU A 154 -1.90 5.17 2.45
N ALA A 155 -1.15 6.10 3.04
CA ALA A 155 -1.33 7.53 2.84
C ALA A 155 -1.13 7.92 1.37
N GLY A 156 -0.12 7.36 0.70
CA GLY A 156 0.13 7.54 -0.74
C GLY A 156 -1.05 7.10 -1.61
N ILE A 157 -1.64 5.93 -1.33
CA ILE A 157 -2.86 5.47 -2.00
C ILE A 157 -4.01 6.45 -1.78
N ASN A 158 -4.24 6.89 -0.55
CA ASN A 158 -5.31 7.83 -0.23
C ASN A 158 -5.13 9.17 -0.97
N ALA A 159 -3.90 9.69 -1.01
CA ALA A 159 -3.54 10.90 -1.72
C ALA A 159 -3.78 10.75 -3.24
N PHE A 160 -3.39 9.61 -3.83
CA PHE A 160 -3.65 9.33 -5.24
C PHE A 160 -5.14 9.40 -5.58
N PHE A 161 -5.99 8.69 -4.82
CA PHE A 161 -7.45 8.74 -5.07
C PHE A 161 -8.04 10.14 -4.84
N LYS A 162 -7.52 10.91 -3.88
CA LYS A 162 -7.93 12.29 -3.66
C LYS A 162 -7.57 13.19 -4.85
N GLN A 163 -6.42 12.97 -5.48
CA GLN A 163 -6.01 13.70 -6.68
C GLN A 163 -6.86 13.32 -7.89
N VAL A 164 -7.10 12.02 -8.11
CA VAL A 164 -7.99 11.54 -9.19
C VAL A 164 -9.38 12.14 -9.05
N LYS A 165 -9.97 12.11 -7.84
CA LYS A 165 -11.29 12.70 -7.60
C LYS A 165 -11.31 14.20 -7.91
N ARG A 166 -10.30 14.96 -7.46
CA ARG A 166 -10.20 16.41 -7.75
C ARG A 166 -10.10 16.70 -9.25
N ILE A 167 -9.47 15.83 -10.02
CA ILE A 167 -9.38 15.98 -11.48
C ILE A 167 -10.76 15.72 -12.10
N ALA A 168 -11.46 14.66 -11.68
CA ALA A 168 -12.81 14.37 -12.14
C ALA A 168 -13.80 15.50 -11.80
N ASP A 169 -13.83 15.95 -10.54
CA ASP A 169 -14.71 17.03 -10.09
C ASP A 169 -14.49 18.34 -10.89
N LYS A 170 -13.24 18.62 -11.32
CA LYS A 170 -12.91 19.79 -12.16
C LYS A 170 -13.37 19.66 -13.60
N ILE A 171 -13.36 18.44 -14.14
CA ILE A 171 -13.85 18.19 -15.51
C ILE A 171 -15.38 18.37 -15.52
N ASP A 172 -16.08 17.82 -14.52
CA ASP A 172 -17.53 17.95 -14.38
C ASP A 172 -17.97 19.41 -14.14
N SER A 173 -17.19 20.23 -13.42
CA SER A 173 -17.53 21.64 -13.21
C SER A 173 -17.43 22.48 -14.49
N LEU A 174 -16.46 22.17 -15.36
CA LEU A 174 -16.32 22.81 -16.67
C LEU A 174 -17.44 22.42 -17.65
N GLU A 175 -18.27 21.46 -17.30
CA GLU A 175 -19.42 21.03 -18.09
C GLU A 175 -20.70 21.82 -17.76
N LYS A 176 -20.74 22.49 -16.59
CA LYS A 176 -21.93 23.21 -16.08
C LYS A 176 -21.90 24.73 -16.30
N ASP A 177 -20.75 25.27 -16.66
CA ASP A 177 -20.55 26.67 -17.07
C ASP A 177 -20.51 26.78 -18.60
#